data_AF-A0A1G9E5Z1-F1
#
_entry.id   AF-A0A1G9E5Z1-F1
#
_cell.length_a   1.000
_cell.length_b   1.000
_cell.length_c   1.000
_cell.angle_alpha   90.00
_cell.angle_beta   90.00
_cell.angle_gamma   90.00
#
_symmetry.space_group_name_H-M   'P 1'
#
loop_
_entity.id
_entity.type
_entity.pdbx_description
1 polymer ?
#
loop_
_entity_poly.entity_id
_entity_poly.type
_entity_poly.pdbx_seq_one_letter_code
_entity_poly.pdbx_strand_id
1 'polypeptide(L)'
;MSGTRASSTTGDSLTGGVAAPGFDDFEMRLGDMMRGERATIGKSLLDVQRELRIRASYIAAIENCDISAFDAPSFVAGYVRSYARYLGMDQDWVFRRFCEESGFQPAHGIAPAAPGPKAPRQPGDPTEALANPRALYLPQPESFWSSLEPRAVGSLLVMAAVVLGLGYGGWSVLKEVQKVNLTPSDQAPAVVATLDPVQDAAPAGVQDVASVDLPQPEALDRIYRPRALEVPVLTPRDTPIAAIDPGLPEQQPATQTQVAEAGQQPVPAAVPQAGAAEAQLATQTVRTLGPDAPQLEILAARPAWVRISSADGTVILEKTLDAGERFALPPTEQPPKLRTGNSGAVYFTVNGQTYGPAAPGAKVIKDVVLSPDALAQNYAVADVTADPELASMFAVASAAPLPSEGGAATP
;
A
#
# COMPACT_ATOMS: atom_id res chain seq x y z
N MET A 1 42.53 26.95 51.93
CA MET A 1 42.51 26.28 53.25
C MET A 1 41.50 25.15 53.16
N SER A 2 42.01 23.92 53.08
CA SER A 2 41.22 22.69 53.03
C SER A 2 40.42 22.52 54.33
N GLY A 3 39.11 22.33 54.21
CA GLY A 3 38.21 22.00 55.31
C GLY A 3 37.53 20.66 55.03
N THR A 4 38.24 19.58 55.32
CA THR A 4 37.75 18.20 55.30
C THR A 4 36.67 18.07 56.38
N ARG A 5 35.40 17.82 56.02
CA ARG A 5 34.36 17.46 56.98
C ARG A 5 34.22 15.93 57.02
N ALA A 6 34.46 15.40 58.21
CA ALA A 6 34.48 13.99 58.55
C ALA A 6 33.10 13.35 58.44
N SER A 7 33.05 12.15 57.88
CA SER A 7 31.93 11.22 57.93
C SER A 7 31.92 10.54 59.30
N SER A 8 30.93 10.86 60.14
CA SER A 8 30.67 10.14 61.38
C SER A 8 29.82 8.90 61.07
N THR A 9 30.47 7.74 61.02
CA THR A 9 29.83 6.44 61.15
C THR A 9 29.37 6.28 62.60
N THR A 10 28.06 6.19 62.84
CA THR A 10 27.52 5.65 64.09
C THR A 10 26.47 4.63 63.69
N GLY A 11 26.83 3.36 63.84
CA GLY A 11 25.87 2.28 63.86
C GLY A 11 25.20 2.26 65.24
N ASP A 12 23.88 2.33 65.25
CA ASP A 12 23.10 1.75 66.33
C ASP A 12 21.96 0.94 65.69
N SER A 13 21.96 -0.35 66.01
CA SER A 13 20.98 -1.32 65.56
C SER A 13 20.07 -1.61 66.74
N LEU A 14 18.75 -1.56 66.50
CA LEU A 14 17.62 -2.13 67.27
C LEU A 14 16.68 -1.07 67.88
N THR A 15 15.69 -0.63 67.09
CA THR A 15 14.29 -0.51 67.53
C THR A 15 13.39 -0.30 66.31
N GLY A 16 12.46 -1.23 66.09
CA GLY A 16 11.46 -1.17 65.01
C GLY A 16 10.35 -0.15 65.29
N GLY A 17 10.70 1.13 65.25
CA GLY A 17 9.74 2.21 65.05
C GLY A 17 9.92 2.74 63.64
N VAL A 18 8.87 2.71 62.82
CA VAL A 18 8.87 3.43 61.54
C VAL A 18 8.96 4.92 61.89
N ALA A 19 10.17 5.46 61.93
CA ALA A 19 10.39 6.89 62.01
C ALA A 19 9.62 7.50 60.83
N ALA A 20 8.76 8.49 61.11
CA ALA A 20 8.08 9.22 60.06
C ALA A 20 9.17 9.74 59.09
N PRO A 21 9.00 9.57 57.77
CA PRO A 21 10.02 9.97 56.81
C PRO A 21 10.41 11.42 57.08
N GLY A 22 11.71 11.64 57.26
CA GLY A 22 12.28 12.96 57.43
C GLY A 22 12.00 13.80 56.17
N PHE A 23 12.04 15.12 56.31
CA PHE A 23 11.85 16.02 55.17
C PHE A 23 12.82 15.73 54.00
N ASP A 24 13.98 15.14 54.31
CA ASP A 24 15.04 14.81 53.35
C ASP A 24 14.91 13.39 52.75
N ASP A 25 13.94 12.57 53.17
CA ASP A 25 13.74 11.20 52.67
C ASP A 25 12.97 11.14 51.33
N PHE A 26 12.43 12.27 50.87
CA PHE A 26 11.68 12.33 49.60
C PHE A 26 12.63 12.59 48.43
N GLU A 27 13.02 11.52 47.73
CA GLU A 27 13.76 11.64 46.47
C GLU A 27 12.90 12.41 45.45
N MET A 28 13.38 13.58 45.02
CA MET A 28 12.67 14.41 44.04
C MET A 28 12.64 13.71 42.68
N ARG A 29 11.44 13.37 42.22
CA ARG A 29 11.24 12.73 40.91
C ARG A 29 11.41 13.76 39.79
N LEU A 30 11.82 13.29 38.62
CA LEU A 30 11.94 14.13 37.43
C LEU A 30 10.64 14.87 37.12
N GLY A 31 9.52 14.17 37.24
CA GLY A 31 8.18 14.71 36.99
C GLY A 31 7.84 15.92 37.87
N ASP A 32 8.19 15.85 39.16
CA ASP A 32 7.97 16.94 40.11
C ASP A 32 8.88 18.14 39.80
N MET A 33 10.12 17.88 39.39
CA MET A 33 11.04 18.93 38.99
C MET A 33 10.58 19.65 37.71
N MET A 34 10.15 18.91 36.68
CA MET A 34 9.61 19.51 35.45
C MET A 34 8.31 20.29 35.70
N ARG A 35 7.46 19.81 36.60
CA ARG A 35 6.26 20.54 37.05
C ARG A 35 6.63 21.82 37.79
N GLY A 36 7.65 21.77 38.64
CA GLY A 36 8.22 22.92 39.33
C GLY A 36 8.71 23.98 38.34
N GLU A 37 9.53 23.59 37.37
CA GLU A 37 10.04 24.50 36.32
C GLU A 37 8.91 25.08 35.44
N ARG A 38 7.87 24.30 35.14
CA ARG A 38 6.71 24.88 34.44
C ARG A 38 5.99 25.93 35.31
N ALA A 39 5.90 25.69 36.61
CA ALA A 39 5.27 26.62 37.55
C ALA A 39 6.10 27.89 37.79
N THR A 40 7.44 27.82 37.77
CA THR A 40 8.31 29.00 37.86
C THR A 40 8.15 29.91 36.65
N ILE A 41 7.94 29.32 35.46
CA ILE A 41 7.63 30.06 34.21
C ILE A 41 6.16 30.54 34.18
N GLY A 42 5.32 30.06 35.11
CA GLY A 42 3.91 30.48 35.25
C GLY A 42 2.99 29.97 34.14
N LYS A 43 3.32 28.84 33.51
CA LYS A 43 2.57 28.31 32.36
C LYS A 43 1.63 27.18 32.75
N SER A 44 0.42 27.20 32.22
CA SER A 44 -0.50 26.06 32.33
C SER A 44 -0.15 24.98 31.29
N LEU A 45 -0.62 23.75 31.51
CA LEU A 45 -0.48 22.66 30.54
C LEU A 45 -1.12 23.00 29.17
N LEU A 46 -2.20 23.79 29.17
CA LEU A 46 -2.85 24.25 27.95
C LEU A 46 -2.02 25.30 27.20
N ASP A 47 -1.24 26.10 27.92
CA ASP A 47 -0.32 27.08 27.30
C ASP A 47 0.85 26.36 26.64
N VAL A 48 1.45 25.40 27.35
CA VAL A 48 2.52 24.53 26.81
C VAL A 48 2.03 23.78 25.57
N GLN A 49 0.77 23.30 25.57
CA GLN A 49 0.19 22.66 24.39
C GLN A 49 0.13 23.60 23.18
N ARG A 50 -0.27 24.87 23.36
CA ARG A 50 -0.38 25.82 22.24
C ARG A 50 1.00 26.17 21.67
N GLU A 51 2.01 26.26 22.53
CA GLU A 51 3.37 26.65 22.16
C GLU A 51 4.15 25.48 21.53
N LEU A 52 4.13 24.29 22.16
CA LEU A 52 4.87 23.11 21.66
C LEU A 52 4.09 22.27 20.65
N ARG A 53 2.78 22.50 20.49
CA ARG A 53 1.89 21.66 19.67
C ARG A 53 1.90 20.19 20.09
N ILE A 54 2.17 19.93 21.38
CA ILE A 54 2.08 18.61 22.01
C ILE A 54 0.82 18.61 22.89
N ARG A 55 0.02 17.54 22.80
CA ARG A 55 -1.24 17.43 23.56
C ARG A 55 -0.98 17.56 25.07
N ALA A 56 -1.79 18.34 25.78
CA ALA A 56 -1.62 18.60 27.22
C ALA A 56 -1.67 17.32 28.06
N SER A 57 -2.44 16.32 27.61
CA SER A 57 -2.45 14.98 28.21
C SER A 57 -1.08 14.31 28.18
N TYR A 58 -0.30 14.49 27.11
CA TYR A 58 1.04 13.95 27.00
C TYR A 58 2.04 14.71 27.87
N ILE A 59 1.90 16.04 27.99
CA ILE A 59 2.74 16.81 28.92
C ILE A 59 2.49 16.38 30.37
N ALA A 60 1.22 16.18 30.75
CA ALA A 60 0.88 15.63 32.05
C ALA A 60 1.42 14.21 32.25
N ALA A 61 1.38 13.37 31.21
CA ALA A 61 1.95 12.02 31.25
C ALA A 61 3.48 12.05 31.46
N ILE A 62 4.20 12.98 30.83
CA ILE A 62 5.64 13.20 31.08
C ILE A 62 5.88 13.60 32.54
N GLU A 63 5.10 14.53 33.08
CA GLU A 63 5.20 14.95 34.49
C GLU A 63 4.84 13.85 35.50
N ASN A 64 4.09 12.83 35.09
CA ASN A 64 3.75 11.69 35.94
C ASN A 64 4.61 10.44 35.64
N CYS A 65 5.56 10.54 34.71
CA CYS A 65 6.34 9.41 34.19
C CYS A 65 5.47 8.22 33.72
N ASP A 66 4.27 8.49 33.20
CA ASP A 66 3.32 7.47 32.74
C ASP A 66 3.44 7.23 31.23
N ILE A 67 4.00 6.08 30.85
CA ILE A 67 4.19 5.69 29.44
C ILE A 67 2.88 5.19 28.81
N SER A 68 1.95 4.69 29.60
CA SER A 68 0.72 4.07 29.09
C SER A 68 -0.21 5.07 28.41
N ALA A 69 -0.09 6.35 28.77
CA ALA A 69 -0.88 7.43 28.22
C ALA A 69 -0.48 7.86 26.78
N PHE A 70 0.61 7.34 26.22
CA PHE A 70 1.07 7.68 24.88
C PHE A 70 0.56 6.69 23.82
N ASP A 71 -0.17 7.20 22.82
CA ASP A 71 -0.67 6.37 21.70
C ASP A 71 0.47 5.79 20.84
N ALA A 72 1.59 6.52 20.72
CA ALA A 72 2.69 6.18 19.84
C ALA A 72 4.05 6.31 20.56
N PRO A 73 4.62 5.21 21.07
CA PRO A 73 5.85 5.20 21.87
C PRO A 73 7.08 5.82 21.17
N SER A 74 7.15 5.75 19.84
CA SER A 74 8.25 6.29 19.05
C SER A 74 8.43 7.80 19.20
N PHE A 75 7.36 8.54 19.53
CA PHE A 75 7.41 10.00 19.65
C PHE A 75 7.73 10.50 21.06
N VAL A 76 7.65 9.63 22.08
CA VAL A 76 7.87 9.98 23.50
C VAL A 76 9.23 10.67 23.68
N ALA A 77 10.27 10.12 23.05
CA ALA A 77 11.62 10.66 23.11
C ALA A 77 11.74 12.08 22.51
N GLY A 78 10.92 12.41 21.52
CA GLY A 78 10.85 13.76 20.95
C GLY A 78 10.08 14.73 21.86
N TYR A 79 8.98 14.28 22.45
CA TYR A 79 8.16 15.09 23.34
C TYR A 79 8.90 15.47 24.63
N VAL A 80 9.58 14.51 25.27
CA VAL A 80 10.37 14.75 26.49
C VAL A 80 11.47 15.77 26.24
N ARG A 81 12.25 15.62 25.16
CA ARG A 81 13.33 16.58 24.80
C ARG A 81 12.80 17.96 24.43
N SER A 82 11.67 18.02 23.71
CA SER A 82 11.05 19.30 23.34
C SER A 82 10.54 20.05 24.57
N TYR A 83 9.96 19.32 25.53
CA TYR A 83 9.50 19.91 26.78
C TYR A 83 10.68 20.32 27.68
N ALA A 84 11.74 19.53 27.77
CA ALA A 84 12.97 19.90 28.47
C ALA A 84 13.58 21.19 27.90
N ARG A 85 13.70 21.31 26.56
CA ARG A 85 14.17 22.53 25.90
C ARG A 85 13.28 23.73 26.24
N TYR A 86 11.96 23.54 26.27
CA TYR A 86 11.01 24.60 26.60
C TYR A 86 11.19 25.13 28.03
N LEU A 87 11.45 24.24 28.98
CA LEU A 87 11.70 24.59 30.39
C LEU A 87 13.13 25.10 30.64
N GLY A 88 13.99 25.17 29.62
CA GLY A 88 15.39 25.57 29.77
C GLY A 88 16.29 24.52 30.44
N MET A 89 15.85 23.27 30.49
CA MET A 89 16.57 22.15 31.10
C MET A 89 17.43 21.41 30.07
N ASP A 90 18.47 20.70 30.53
CA ASP A 90 19.30 19.87 29.66
C ASP A 90 18.50 18.68 29.10
N GLN A 91 18.41 18.61 27.78
CA GLN A 91 17.53 17.65 27.08
C GLN A 91 17.97 16.21 27.26
N ASP A 92 19.27 15.97 27.25
CA ASP A 92 19.83 14.61 27.30
C ASP A 92 19.80 14.06 28.73
N TRP A 93 20.05 14.93 29.72
CA TRP A 93 19.89 14.61 31.13
C TRP A 93 18.42 14.29 31.47
N VAL A 94 17.47 15.15 31.08
CA VAL A 94 16.03 14.93 31.33
C VAL A 94 15.56 13.63 30.67
N PHE A 95 15.96 13.39 29.42
CA PHE A 95 15.57 12.18 28.72
C PHE A 95 16.15 10.92 29.37
N ARG A 96 17.42 10.94 29.78
CA ARG A 96 18.03 9.81 30.49
C ARG A 96 17.31 9.50 31.79
N ARG A 97 17.06 10.52 32.61
CA ARG A 97 16.34 10.38 33.88
C ARG A 97 14.91 9.89 33.67
N PHE A 98 14.24 10.35 32.61
CA PHE A 98 12.91 9.88 32.24
C PHE A 98 12.93 8.38 31.91
N CYS A 99 13.91 7.90 31.15
CA CYS A 99 14.06 6.47 30.85
C CYS A 99 14.33 5.63 32.11
N GLU A 100 15.14 6.16 33.05
CA GLU A 100 15.41 5.51 34.33
C GLU A 100 14.16 5.40 35.22
N GLU A 101 13.38 6.47 35.34
CA GLU A 101 12.21 6.52 36.23
C GLU A 101 10.96 5.85 35.64
N SER A 102 10.75 5.97 34.33
CA SER A 102 9.57 5.40 33.66
C SER A 102 9.82 3.97 33.15
N GLY A 103 11.08 3.55 32.99
CA GLY A 103 11.43 2.30 32.33
C GLY A 103 11.26 2.33 30.80
N PHE A 104 11.07 3.51 30.21
CA PHE A 104 10.92 3.68 28.76
C PHE A 104 12.19 3.24 28.02
N GLN A 105 12.05 2.25 27.15
CA GLN A 105 13.11 1.84 26.24
C GLN A 105 12.83 2.40 24.84
N PRO A 106 13.71 3.25 24.29
CA PRO A 106 13.55 3.74 22.93
C PRO A 106 13.60 2.56 21.96
N ALA A 107 12.58 2.40 21.12
CA ALA A 107 12.60 1.41 20.05
C ALA A 107 13.86 1.64 19.19
N HIS A 108 14.61 0.57 18.94
CA HIS A 108 15.91 0.53 18.28
C HIS A 108 16.00 1.53 17.11
N GLY A 109 16.93 2.51 17.21
CA GLY A 109 17.20 3.50 16.17
C GLY A 109 17.75 4.84 16.66
N ILE A 110 17.59 5.16 17.94
CA ILE A 110 18.10 6.42 18.55
C ILE A 110 18.74 6.14 19.92
N ALA A 111 19.53 5.07 20.01
CA ALA A 111 20.45 4.93 21.14
C ALA A 111 21.48 6.07 21.07
N PRO A 112 21.90 6.65 22.21
CA PRO A 112 22.94 7.67 22.27
C PRO A 112 24.33 7.04 22.12
N ALA A 113 24.51 6.19 21.10
CA ALA A 113 25.82 6.04 20.50
C ALA A 113 26.02 7.33 19.70
N ALA A 114 26.62 8.33 20.35
CA ALA A 114 26.87 9.65 19.80
C ALA A 114 27.31 9.54 18.34
N PRO A 115 26.64 10.22 17.38
CA PRO A 115 27.32 10.54 16.15
C PRO A 115 28.49 11.43 16.59
N GLY A 116 29.71 10.88 16.59
CA GLY A 116 30.91 11.69 16.77
C GLY A 116 30.83 12.90 15.84
N PRO A 117 31.47 14.04 16.19
CA PRO A 117 31.40 15.26 15.40
C PRO A 117 31.63 14.88 13.93
N LYS A 118 30.58 15.05 13.10
CA LYS A 118 30.67 14.78 11.67
C LYS A 118 31.88 15.56 11.19
N ALA A 119 32.93 14.85 10.77
CA ALA A 119 34.10 15.48 10.20
C ALA A 119 33.60 16.45 9.11
N PRO A 120 34.10 17.70 9.07
CA PRO A 120 33.71 18.62 8.02
C PRO A 120 34.01 17.91 6.70
N ARG A 121 32.97 17.70 5.89
CA ARG A 121 33.12 17.17 4.53
C ARG A 121 33.96 18.20 3.78
N GLN A 122 35.26 17.94 3.70
CA GLN A 122 36.14 18.65 2.77
C GLN A 122 35.53 18.44 1.37
N PRO A 123 35.25 19.50 0.60
CA PRO A 123 34.92 19.34 -0.81
C PRO A 123 36.10 18.62 -1.45
N GLY A 124 35.92 17.37 -1.86
CA GLY A 124 36.94 16.62 -2.59
C GLY A 124 37.31 17.38 -3.85
N ASP A 125 38.58 17.35 -4.22
CA ASP A 125 39.08 17.91 -5.47
C ASP A 125 38.22 17.36 -6.63
N PRO A 126 37.69 18.18 -7.55
CA PRO A 126 36.85 17.70 -8.66
C PRO A 126 37.58 16.64 -9.51
N THR A 127 38.91 16.64 -9.50
CA THR A 127 39.72 15.61 -10.16
C THR A 127 39.62 14.24 -9.48
N GLU A 128 39.55 14.19 -8.15
CA GLU A 128 39.31 12.96 -7.38
C GLU A 128 37.86 12.48 -7.47
N ALA A 129 36.90 13.39 -7.66
CA ALA A 129 35.49 13.04 -7.87
C ALA A 129 35.25 12.34 -9.22
N LEU A 130 36.05 12.67 -10.24
CA LEU A 130 36.03 12.02 -11.56
C LEU A 130 36.91 10.76 -11.62
N ALA A 131 37.97 10.69 -10.81
CA ALA A 131 38.83 9.52 -10.69
C ALA A 131 38.25 8.42 -9.77
N ASN A 132 37.28 8.76 -8.93
CA ASN A 132 36.59 7.77 -8.11
C ASN A 132 35.61 6.94 -8.95
N PRO A 133 35.81 5.62 -9.12
CA PRO A 133 34.89 4.75 -9.86
C PRO A 133 33.54 4.56 -9.14
N ARG A 134 33.42 5.08 -7.91
CA ARG A 134 32.21 5.10 -7.09
C ARG A 134 31.65 6.52 -7.01
N ALA A 135 31.31 7.10 -8.15
CA ALA A 135 30.70 8.43 -8.20
C ALA A 135 29.32 8.42 -7.51
N LEU A 136 28.99 9.54 -6.86
CA LEU A 136 27.84 9.74 -5.99
C LEU A 136 26.46 9.54 -6.67
N TYR A 137 26.44 9.52 -8.00
CA TYR A 137 25.23 9.52 -8.83
C TYR A 137 25.03 8.24 -9.66
N LEU A 138 25.92 7.24 -9.54
CA LEU A 138 25.68 5.93 -10.16
C LEU A 138 25.04 4.99 -9.13
N PRO A 139 23.96 4.27 -9.49
CA PRO A 139 23.42 3.23 -8.63
C PRO A 139 24.51 2.19 -8.38
N GLN A 140 24.90 2.01 -7.12
CA GLN A 140 25.84 0.96 -6.74
C GLN A 140 25.15 -0.39 -7.01
N PRO A 141 25.77 -1.32 -7.75
CA PRO A 141 25.26 -2.67 -7.81
C PRO A 141 25.33 -3.23 -6.38
N GLU A 142 24.18 -3.59 -5.82
CA GLU A 142 24.19 -4.29 -4.53
C GLU A 142 25.01 -5.57 -4.66
N SER A 143 25.83 -5.83 -3.65
CA SER A 143 26.62 -7.07 -3.58
C SER A 143 25.66 -8.24 -3.64
N PHE A 144 25.84 -9.20 -4.55
CA PHE A 144 24.98 -10.39 -4.67
C PHE A 144 24.74 -11.10 -3.33
N TRP A 145 25.66 -10.96 -2.38
CA TRP A 145 25.58 -11.49 -1.03
C TRP A 145 24.53 -10.82 -0.13
N SER A 146 24.09 -9.58 -0.40
CA SER A 146 22.99 -8.93 0.35
C SER A 146 21.62 -9.48 0.00
N SER A 147 21.47 -10.02 -1.22
CA SER A 147 20.23 -10.65 -1.68
C SER A 147 20.02 -12.06 -1.12
N LEU A 148 21.05 -12.66 -0.52
CA LEU A 148 20.93 -13.96 0.17
C LEU A 148 20.29 -13.77 1.54
N GLU A 149 18.97 -13.69 1.58
CA GLU A 149 18.24 -13.81 2.83
C GLU A 149 18.40 -15.24 3.40
N PRO A 150 18.77 -15.41 4.69
CA PRO A 150 18.95 -16.72 5.30
C PRO A 150 17.71 -17.63 5.18
N ARG A 151 16.52 -17.03 5.12
CA ARG A 151 15.24 -17.73 4.97
C ARG A 151 15.05 -18.33 3.58
N ALA A 152 15.52 -17.63 2.54
CA ALA A 152 15.44 -18.10 1.16
C ALA A 152 16.40 -19.28 0.91
N VAL A 153 17.59 -19.23 1.49
CA VAL A 153 18.58 -20.34 1.42
C VAL A 153 18.01 -21.63 2.02
N GLY A 154 17.29 -21.52 3.14
CA GLY A 154 16.62 -22.68 3.76
C GLY A 154 15.58 -23.33 2.86
N SER A 155 14.72 -22.53 2.20
CA SER A 155 13.71 -23.05 1.26
C SER A 155 14.36 -23.72 0.04
N LEU A 156 15.46 -23.17 -0.46
CA LEU A 156 16.17 -23.71 -1.61
C LEU A 156 16.83 -25.07 -1.30
N LEU A 157 17.36 -25.23 -0.08
CA LEU A 157 17.90 -26.50 0.41
C LEU A 157 16.82 -27.57 0.56
N VAL A 158 15.64 -27.22 1.09
CA VAL A 158 14.52 -28.16 1.18
C VAL A 158 14.07 -28.59 -0.22
N MET A 159 13.94 -27.65 -1.16
CA MET A 159 13.60 -27.97 -2.55
C MET A 159 14.64 -28.89 -3.19
N ALA A 160 15.93 -28.62 -3.01
CA ALA A 160 17.00 -29.48 -3.52
C ALA A 160 16.96 -30.88 -2.89
N ALA A 161 16.69 -30.99 -1.58
CA ALA A 161 16.56 -32.28 -0.90
C ALA A 161 15.38 -33.10 -1.44
N VAL A 162 14.23 -32.47 -1.71
CA VAL A 162 13.07 -33.13 -2.31
C VAL A 162 13.36 -33.61 -3.72
N VAL A 163 13.99 -32.78 -4.56
CA VAL A 163 14.36 -33.14 -5.93
C VAL A 163 15.33 -34.33 -5.95
N LEU A 164 16.34 -34.30 -5.08
CA LEU A 164 17.29 -35.42 -4.95
C LEU A 164 16.62 -36.68 -4.42
N GLY A 165 15.71 -36.56 -3.45
CA GLY A 165 14.95 -37.69 -2.92
C GLY A 165 14.06 -38.36 -3.97
N LEU A 166 13.32 -37.56 -4.75
CA LEU A 166 12.49 -38.06 -5.85
C LEU A 166 13.34 -38.67 -6.98
N GLY A 167 14.44 -38.01 -7.34
CA GLY A 167 15.38 -38.53 -8.35
C GLY A 167 16.01 -39.86 -7.92
N TYR A 168 16.43 -39.97 -6.66
CA TYR A 168 16.95 -41.22 -6.09
C TYR A 168 15.88 -42.31 -6.02
N GLY A 169 14.65 -41.97 -5.60
CA GLY A 169 13.52 -42.88 -5.58
C GLY A 169 13.20 -43.45 -6.96
N GLY A 170 13.10 -42.58 -7.98
CA GLY A 170 12.89 -42.99 -9.37
C GLY A 170 14.01 -43.89 -9.91
N TRP A 171 15.27 -43.53 -9.63
CA TRP A 171 16.42 -44.34 -10.03
C TRP A 171 16.45 -45.72 -9.35
N SER A 172 16.08 -45.80 -8.06
CA SER A 172 16.02 -47.06 -7.31
C SER A 172 14.93 -47.98 -7.85
N VAL A 173 13.75 -47.46 -8.20
CA VAL A 173 12.66 -48.26 -8.79
C VAL A 173 13.07 -48.85 -10.13
N LEU A 174 13.75 -48.07 -10.97
CA LEU A 174 14.22 -48.54 -12.27
C LEU A 174 15.21 -49.72 -12.14
N LYS A 175 16.08 -49.68 -11.12
CA LYS A 175 16.97 -50.79 -10.80
C LYS A 175 16.25 -52.04 -10.32
N GLU A 176 15.13 -51.91 -9.61
CA GLU A 176 14.37 -53.05 -9.10
C GLU A 176 13.53 -53.72 -10.20
N VAL A 177 12.94 -52.93 -11.11
CA VAL A 177 12.17 -53.45 -12.25
C VAL A 177 13.06 -54.22 -13.23
N GLN A 178 14.34 -53.86 -13.36
CA GLN A 178 15.31 -54.61 -14.16
C GLN A 178 15.74 -55.93 -13.52
N LYS A 179 15.47 -56.15 -12.23
CA LYS A 179 15.60 -57.47 -11.59
C LYS A 179 14.34 -58.28 -11.89
N VAL A 180 14.09 -58.53 -13.17
CA VAL A 180 13.13 -59.57 -13.56
C VAL A 180 13.74 -60.88 -13.09
N ASN A 181 13.27 -61.38 -11.94
CA ASN A 181 13.50 -62.76 -11.55
C ASN A 181 12.73 -63.62 -12.54
N LEU A 182 13.38 -63.97 -13.64
CA LEU A 182 12.98 -65.08 -14.49
C LEU A 182 13.18 -66.34 -13.65
N THR A 183 12.18 -66.69 -12.84
CA THR A 183 12.02 -68.08 -12.41
C THR A 183 11.79 -68.90 -13.67
N PRO A 184 12.70 -69.81 -14.06
CA PRO A 184 12.49 -70.66 -15.21
C PRO A 184 11.27 -71.54 -14.90
N SER A 185 10.13 -71.24 -15.50
CA SER A 185 8.97 -72.12 -15.43
C SER A 185 9.22 -73.26 -16.42
N ASP A 186 9.65 -74.40 -15.89
CA ASP A 186 9.85 -75.66 -16.61
C ASP A 186 8.49 -76.33 -16.91
N GLN A 187 7.63 -75.62 -17.65
CA GLN A 187 6.36 -76.13 -18.16
C GLN A 187 6.57 -76.53 -19.62
N ALA A 188 6.85 -77.82 -19.84
CA ALA A 188 6.89 -78.39 -21.18
C ALA A 188 5.49 -78.34 -21.83
N PRO A 189 5.33 -77.78 -23.04
CA PRO A 189 4.02 -77.64 -23.66
C PRO A 189 3.47 -79.01 -24.07
N ALA A 190 2.43 -79.47 -23.36
CA ALA A 190 1.62 -80.61 -23.78
C ALA A 190 0.69 -80.15 -24.90
N VAL A 191 0.98 -80.63 -26.12
CA VAL A 191 0.14 -80.46 -27.30
C VAL A 191 -1.06 -81.40 -27.17
N VAL A 192 -2.27 -80.82 -27.08
CA VAL A 192 -3.52 -81.53 -27.38
C VAL A 192 -4.34 -80.67 -28.34
N ALA A 193 -4.22 -81.02 -29.62
CA ALA A 193 -5.32 -80.92 -30.58
C ALA A 193 -6.43 -81.88 -30.09
N THR A 194 -7.74 -81.65 -30.23
CA THR A 194 -8.51 -81.16 -31.37
C THR A 194 -10.00 -81.09 -30.93
N LEU A 195 -10.78 -80.16 -31.49
CA LEU A 195 -12.25 -80.24 -31.79
C LEU A 195 -13.20 -80.19 -30.58
N ASP A 196 -14.39 -79.59 -30.56
CA ASP A 196 -15.28 -78.84 -31.48
C ASP A 196 -16.35 -78.15 -30.56
N PRO A 197 -17.31 -77.32 -31.02
CA PRO A 197 -17.71 -76.11 -30.33
C PRO A 197 -19.17 -76.18 -29.82
N VAL A 198 -19.60 -75.17 -29.08
CA VAL A 198 -21.01 -74.89 -28.72
C VAL A 198 -21.66 -75.87 -27.72
N GLN A 199 -22.29 -75.27 -26.70
CA GLN A 199 -23.23 -75.84 -25.73
C GLN A 199 -22.66 -76.57 -24.51
N ASP A 200 -22.40 -75.78 -23.46
CA ASP A 200 -23.20 -75.82 -22.23
C ASP A 200 -23.05 -74.44 -21.54
N ALA A 201 -23.99 -73.50 -21.66
CA ALA A 201 -25.28 -73.44 -20.97
C ALA A 201 -25.20 -73.31 -19.44
N ALA A 202 -24.71 -72.15 -18.97
CA ALA A 202 -25.18 -71.42 -17.77
C ALA A 202 -25.05 -72.12 -16.38
N PRO A 203 -25.50 -71.51 -15.26
CA PRO A 203 -24.66 -70.62 -14.43
C PRO A 203 -24.57 -71.08 -12.96
N ALA A 204 -23.45 -70.81 -12.29
CA ALA A 204 -23.32 -70.68 -10.82
C ALA A 204 -21.82 -70.50 -10.50
N GLY A 205 -21.37 -69.71 -9.53
CA GLY A 205 -22.10 -69.03 -8.48
C GLY A 205 -21.17 -68.07 -7.76
N VAL A 206 -21.84 -67.19 -7.03
CA VAL A 206 -21.34 -66.19 -6.10
C VAL A 206 -20.20 -66.72 -5.23
N GLN A 207 -19.06 -66.02 -5.22
CA GLN A 207 -18.21 -65.99 -4.04
C GLN A 207 -17.87 -64.55 -3.68
N ASP A 208 -18.46 -64.20 -2.55
CA ASP A 208 -18.38 -63.02 -1.73
C ASP A 208 -16.93 -62.69 -1.37
N VAL A 209 -16.45 -61.54 -1.83
CA VAL A 209 -15.25 -60.89 -1.30
C VAL A 209 -15.61 -59.46 -0.90
N ALA A 210 -15.96 -59.35 0.38
CA ALA A 210 -15.77 -58.19 1.25
C ALA A 210 -15.82 -56.84 0.54
N SER A 211 -17.01 -56.24 0.53
CA SER A 211 -17.22 -54.82 0.29
C SER A 211 -16.40 -53.98 1.28
N VAL A 212 -15.22 -53.55 0.85
CA VAL A 212 -14.56 -52.39 1.45
C VAL A 212 -15.22 -51.17 0.84
N ASP A 213 -16.00 -50.46 1.65
CA ASP A 213 -16.66 -49.21 1.30
C ASP A 213 -15.60 -48.11 1.15
N LEU A 214 -14.98 -48.06 -0.03
CA LEU A 214 -14.09 -46.97 -0.43
C LEU A 214 -14.95 -45.82 -0.94
N PRO A 215 -14.83 -44.60 -0.39
CA PRO A 215 -15.61 -43.46 -0.86
C PRO A 215 -15.35 -43.26 -2.35
N GLN A 216 -16.42 -43.31 -3.14
CA GLN A 216 -16.35 -43.12 -4.58
C GLN A 216 -15.64 -41.79 -4.90
N PRO A 217 -14.79 -41.74 -5.95
CA PRO A 217 -14.03 -40.53 -6.30
C PRO A 217 -14.91 -39.30 -6.56
N GLU A 218 -16.20 -39.52 -6.85
CA GLU A 218 -17.23 -38.49 -7.05
C GLU A 218 -17.55 -37.71 -5.77
N ALA A 219 -17.35 -38.31 -4.59
CA ALA A 219 -17.56 -37.62 -3.31
C ALA A 219 -16.48 -36.55 -3.05
N LEU A 220 -15.23 -36.82 -3.44
CA LEU A 220 -14.13 -35.86 -3.36
C LEU A 220 -14.27 -34.76 -4.42
N ASP A 221 -14.71 -35.13 -5.63
CA ASP A 221 -14.92 -34.16 -6.72
C ASP A 221 -16.00 -33.13 -6.38
N ARG A 222 -17.02 -33.51 -5.59
CA ARG A 222 -18.06 -32.60 -5.08
C ARG A 222 -17.55 -31.59 -4.05
N ILE A 223 -16.48 -31.90 -3.32
CA ILE A 223 -15.86 -31.01 -2.33
C ILE A 223 -14.92 -30.00 -3.01
N TYR A 224 -14.24 -30.42 -4.08
CA TYR A 224 -13.26 -29.59 -4.80
C TYR A 224 -13.84 -28.78 -5.96
N ARG A 225 -15.06 -29.09 -6.43
CA ARG A 225 -15.71 -28.27 -7.45
C ARG A 225 -16.11 -26.90 -6.86
N PRO A 226 -15.74 -25.78 -7.49
CA PRO A 226 -16.18 -24.46 -7.05
C PRO A 226 -17.71 -24.42 -7.07
N ARG A 227 -18.33 -24.12 -5.92
CA ARG A 227 -19.78 -23.89 -5.84
C ARG A 227 -20.11 -22.77 -6.80
N ALA A 228 -21.01 -23.03 -7.75
CA ALA A 228 -21.56 -21.95 -8.56
C ALA A 228 -22.19 -20.95 -7.61
N LEU A 229 -21.76 -19.69 -7.71
CA LEU A 229 -22.28 -18.60 -6.91
C LEU A 229 -23.77 -18.46 -7.26
N GLU A 230 -24.66 -18.90 -6.37
CA GLU A 230 -26.08 -18.58 -6.48
C GLU A 230 -26.20 -17.07 -6.31
N VAL A 231 -26.31 -16.36 -7.43
CA VAL A 231 -26.54 -14.93 -7.45
C VAL A 231 -27.90 -14.71 -6.77
N PRO A 232 -27.98 -13.91 -5.69
CA PRO A 232 -29.27 -13.64 -5.06
C PRO A 232 -30.20 -13.03 -6.11
N VAL A 233 -31.33 -13.67 -6.35
CA VAL A 233 -32.37 -13.13 -7.22
C VAL A 233 -32.92 -11.89 -6.52
N LEU A 234 -32.49 -10.72 -6.98
CA LEU A 234 -33.00 -9.44 -6.51
C LEU A 234 -34.40 -9.26 -7.08
N THR A 235 -35.41 -9.74 -6.34
CA THR A 235 -36.78 -9.29 -6.55
C THR A 235 -36.91 -7.88 -5.95
N PRO A 236 -37.31 -6.87 -6.74
CA PRO A 236 -37.58 -5.56 -6.18
C PRO A 236 -38.72 -5.70 -5.17
N ARG A 237 -38.42 -5.36 -3.91
CA ARG A 237 -39.38 -5.46 -2.80
C ARG A 237 -40.47 -4.39 -2.91
N ASP A 238 -40.15 -3.28 -3.58
CA ASP A 238 -41.00 -2.11 -3.71
C ASP A 238 -41.28 -1.81 -5.18
N THR A 239 -42.51 -1.41 -5.47
CA THR A 239 -42.90 -0.86 -6.77
C THR A 239 -42.17 0.46 -7.05
N PRO A 240 -42.15 0.96 -8.31
CA PRO A 240 -41.51 2.23 -8.62
C PRO A 240 -42.03 3.34 -7.71
N ILE A 241 -41.13 4.15 -7.14
CA ILE A 241 -41.44 5.28 -6.23
C ILE A 241 -42.46 6.25 -6.84
N ALA A 242 -42.57 6.28 -8.18
CA ALA A 242 -43.58 7.06 -8.89
C ALA A 242 -45.04 6.65 -8.59
N ALA A 243 -45.28 5.49 -7.97
CA ALA A 243 -46.61 5.02 -7.58
C ALA A 243 -47.03 5.43 -6.15
N ILE A 244 -46.17 6.14 -5.41
CA ILE A 244 -46.47 6.59 -4.04
C ILE A 244 -47.16 7.96 -4.11
N ASP A 245 -48.48 7.98 -3.87
CA ASP A 245 -49.28 9.20 -3.69
C ASP A 245 -49.08 9.74 -2.26
N PRO A 246 -48.56 10.97 -2.06
CA PRO A 246 -48.11 11.46 -0.75
C PRO A 246 -49.24 11.97 0.17
N GLY A 247 -50.50 11.59 -0.06
CA GLY A 247 -51.63 12.11 0.72
C GLY A 247 -52.61 11.04 1.20
N LEU A 248 -52.33 10.43 2.36
CA LEU A 248 -53.26 9.99 3.45
C LEU A 248 -52.70 8.78 4.24
N PRO A 249 -53.13 8.57 5.52
CA PRO A 249 -52.48 7.66 6.46
C PRO A 249 -52.88 6.18 6.29
N GLU A 250 -51.96 5.31 6.70
CA GLU A 250 -52.02 3.84 6.67
C GLU A 250 -53.23 3.22 7.39
N GLN A 251 -53.81 2.17 6.77
CA GLN A 251 -54.41 1.02 7.46
C GLN A 251 -54.60 -0.18 6.50
N GLN A 252 -53.68 -1.15 6.64
CA GLN A 252 -53.76 -2.63 6.61
C GLN A 252 -55.00 -3.44 6.10
N PRO A 253 -54.86 -4.76 5.81
CA PRO A 253 -55.01 -5.34 4.47
C PRO A 253 -56.23 -6.28 4.31
N ALA A 254 -56.64 -6.56 3.06
CA ALA A 254 -57.49 -7.71 2.75
C ALA A 254 -57.34 -8.19 1.28
N THR A 255 -56.81 -9.41 1.16
CA THR A 255 -57.41 -10.59 0.49
C THR A 255 -57.95 -10.49 -0.95
N GLN A 256 -57.24 -11.20 -1.84
CA GLN A 256 -57.67 -12.04 -2.98
C GLN A 256 -58.48 -11.40 -4.14
N THR A 257 -58.07 -11.68 -5.39
CA THR A 257 -58.84 -12.52 -6.35
C THR A 257 -58.07 -12.68 -7.69
N GLN A 258 -58.04 -13.91 -8.18
CA GLN A 258 -57.57 -14.35 -9.51
C GLN A 258 -58.58 -13.99 -10.60
N VAL A 259 -58.15 -13.63 -11.83
CA VAL A 259 -58.73 -14.06 -13.14
C VAL A 259 -57.71 -13.73 -14.26
N ALA A 260 -57.19 -14.70 -15.02
CA ALA A 260 -57.36 -14.95 -16.49
C ALA A 260 -57.61 -13.69 -17.38
N GLU A 261 -57.14 -13.53 -18.62
CA GLU A 261 -56.92 -14.48 -19.72
C GLU A 261 -56.34 -13.72 -20.96
N ALA A 262 -55.60 -14.45 -21.81
CA ALA A 262 -55.48 -14.36 -23.29
C ALA A 262 -55.04 -13.08 -24.06
N GLY A 263 -54.17 -13.32 -25.07
CA GLY A 263 -54.00 -12.46 -26.26
C GLY A 263 -52.56 -12.40 -26.80
N GLN A 264 -52.06 -13.45 -27.48
CA GLN A 264 -51.87 -13.49 -28.95
C GLN A 264 -50.67 -12.69 -29.51
N GLN A 265 -49.68 -13.46 -29.98
CA GLN A 265 -48.67 -13.17 -31.02
C GLN A 265 -49.34 -12.72 -32.34
N PRO A 266 -48.66 -11.97 -33.25
CA PRO A 266 -47.50 -12.51 -34.00
C PRO A 266 -46.38 -11.54 -34.45
N VAL A 267 -45.25 -12.17 -34.79
CA VAL A 267 -44.09 -11.70 -35.58
C VAL A 267 -44.45 -11.52 -37.07
N PRO A 268 -43.67 -10.75 -37.88
CA PRO A 268 -42.54 -11.32 -38.64
C PRO A 268 -41.31 -10.39 -38.74
N ALA A 269 -40.07 -10.86 -38.55
CA ALA A 269 -39.16 -11.44 -39.54
C ALA A 269 -38.69 -10.47 -40.67
N ALA A 270 -37.42 -10.03 -40.61
CA ALA A 270 -36.68 -9.48 -41.75
C ALA A 270 -35.14 -9.59 -41.57
N VAL A 271 -34.55 -10.56 -42.28
CA VAL A 271 -33.18 -10.61 -42.86
C VAL A 271 -33.32 -11.59 -44.05
N PRO A 272 -32.63 -11.46 -45.19
CA PRO A 272 -31.18 -11.20 -45.28
C PRO A 272 -30.70 -10.39 -46.51
N GLN A 273 -29.42 -9.97 -46.52
CA GLN A 273 -28.61 -10.08 -47.74
C GLN A 273 -27.10 -10.00 -47.46
N ALA A 274 -26.41 -11.04 -47.91
CA ALA A 274 -24.97 -11.14 -48.01
C ALA A 274 -24.53 -10.75 -49.43
N GLY A 275 -23.44 -10.00 -49.52
CA GLY A 275 -22.66 -9.79 -50.74
C GLY A 275 -21.18 -9.99 -50.41
N ALA A 276 -20.60 -11.08 -50.93
CA ALA A 276 -19.17 -11.30 -51.10
C ALA A 276 -18.64 -10.37 -52.21
N ALA A 277 -17.38 -9.99 -52.37
CA ALA A 277 -16.11 -10.14 -51.65
C ALA A 277 -15.14 -9.14 -52.34
N GLU A 278 -14.13 -8.64 -51.65
CA GLU A 278 -12.80 -8.44 -52.24
C GLU A 278 -11.75 -8.27 -51.14
N ALA A 279 -10.74 -9.13 -51.20
CA ALA A 279 -9.61 -9.18 -50.31
C ALA A 279 -8.56 -8.15 -50.75
N GLN A 280 -8.13 -7.29 -49.84
CA GLN A 280 -6.89 -6.53 -49.98
C GLN A 280 -6.01 -6.76 -48.75
N LEU A 281 -4.94 -7.51 -48.99
CA LEU A 281 -3.82 -7.74 -48.10
C LEU A 281 -2.97 -6.46 -48.08
N ALA A 282 -2.99 -5.71 -46.97
CA ALA A 282 -2.04 -4.62 -46.74
C ALA A 282 -1.78 -4.43 -45.23
N THR A 283 -0.61 -4.90 -44.82
CA THR A 283 0.26 -4.37 -43.75
C THR A 283 -0.41 -4.00 -42.41
N GLN A 284 -0.21 -4.88 -41.42
CA GLN A 284 -0.30 -4.54 -40.01
C GLN A 284 0.64 -3.36 -39.71
N THR A 285 0.08 -2.16 -39.72
CA THR A 285 0.62 -1.04 -38.97
C THR A 285 -0.13 -1.05 -37.64
N VAL A 286 0.63 -1.04 -36.55
CA VAL A 286 0.12 -0.80 -35.21
C VAL A 286 -0.67 0.51 -35.26
N ARG A 287 -2.00 0.40 -35.31
CA ARG A 287 -2.89 1.53 -35.07
C ARG A 287 -2.95 1.71 -33.57
N THR A 288 -2.09 2.57 -33.03
CA THR A 288 -2.37 3.24 -31.78
C THR A 288 -3.67 4.03 -31.96
N LEU A 289 -4.50 4.01 -30.94
CA LEU A 289 -5.88 4.52 -30.91
C LEU A 289 -6.00 5.98 -31.41
N GLY A 290 -7.23 6.34 -31.79
CA GLY A 290 -7.58 7.45 -32.67
C GLY A 290 -7.14 8.88 -32.25
N PRO A 291 -7.26 9.85 -33.17
CA PRO A 291 -6.68 11.20 -33.07
C PRO A 291 -7.41 12.14 -32.09
N ASP A 292 -8.02 11.63 -31.02
CA ASP A 292 -8.88 12.44 -30.14
C ASP A 292 -8.88 11.96 -28.67
N ALA A 293 -7.70 11.57 -28.16
CA ALA A 293 -7.55 11.41 -26.72
C ALA A 293 -7.51 12.81 -26.08
N PRO A 294 -8.39 13.13 -25.11
CA PRO A 294 -8.44 14.45 -24.48
C PRO A 294 -7.07 14.78 -23.87
N GLN A 295 -6.45 15.85 -24.35
CA GLN A 295 -5.14 16.30 -23.90
C GLN A 295 -5.28 16.83 -22.47
N LEU A 296 -4.89 16.00 -21.50
CA LEU A 296 -4.85 16.36 -20.09
C LEU A 296 -3.44 16.83 -19.75
N GLU A 297 -3.33 18.06 -19.27
CA GLU A 297 -2.07 18.64 -18.81
C GLU A 297 -2.15 19.04 -17.35
N ILE A 298 -1.05 18.83 -16.62
CA ILE A 298 -0.86 19.40 -15.28
C ILE A 298 0.00 20.64 -15.42
N LEU A 299 -0.37 21.72 -14.74
CA LEU A 299 0.39 22.96 -14.71
C LEU A 299 0.67 23.38 -13.26
N ALA A 300 1.84 23.97 -13.05
CA ALA A 300 2.25 24.48 -11.75
C ALA A 300 2.41 26.02 -11.79
N ALA A 301 1.61 26.75 -11.01
CA ALA A 301 1.74 28.19 -10.83
C ALA A 301 2.94 28.57 -9.94
N ARG A 302 3.30 27.69 -9.00
CA ARG A 302 4.47 27.79 -8.10
C ARG A 302 5.18 26.45 -8.05
N PRO A 303 6.44 26.40 -7.57
CA PRO A 303 7.12 25.14 -7.34
C PRO A 303 6.28 24.17 -6.51
N ALA A 304 5.95 23.02 -7.12
CA ALA A 304 5.08 22.02 -6.52
C ALA A 304 5.61 20.62 -6.81
N TRP A 305 5.79 19.82 -5.75
CA TRP A 305 6.17 18.43 -5.91
C TRP A 305 4.99 17.62 -6.42
N VAL A 306 5.19 16.85 -7.48
CA VAL A 306 4.16 16.07 -8.17
C VAL A 306 4.65 14.65 -8.40
N ARG A 307 3.82 13.68 -8.03
CA ARG A 307 3.98 12.26 -8.35
C ARG A 307 2.72 11.73 -9.00
N ILE A 308 2.89 11.20 -10.21
CA ILE A 308 1.83 10.61 -11.01
C ILE A 308 2.10 9.10 -11.08
N SER A 309 1.12 8.30 -10.68
CA SER A 309 1.18 6.84 -10.73
C SER A 309 0.06 6.30 -11.60
N SER A 310 0.36 5.34 -12.47
CA SER A 310 -0.65 4.55 -13.17
C SER A 310 -1.53 3.79 -12.17
N ALA A 311 -2.66 3.26 -12.64
CA ALA A 311 -3.55 2.42 -11.83
C ALA A 311 -2.83 1.18 -11.24
N ASP A 312 -1.84 0.65 -11.97
CA ASP A 312 -1.01 -0.50 -11.54
C ASP A 312 0.07 -0.13 -10.51
N GLY A 313 0.18 1.15 -10.14
CA GLY A 313 1.17 1.66 -9.18
C GLY A 313 2.52 2.06 -9.79
N THR A 314 2.76 1.79 -11.08
CA THR A 314 3.93 2.28 -11.81
C THR A 314 3.99 3.80 -11.80
N VAL A 315 5.13 4.37 -11.42
CA VAL A 315 5.33 5.82 -11.40
C VAL A 315 5.60 6.33 -12.82
N ILE A 316 4.71 7.19 -13.32
CA ILE A 316 4.82 7.83 -14.64
C ILE A 316 5.73 9.05 -14.55
N LEU A 317 5.58 9.85 -13.49
CA LEU A 317 6.38 11.04 -13.23
C LEU A 317 6.55 11.23 -11.72
N GLU A 318 7.75 11.57 -11.29
CA GLU A 318 8.02 12.06 -9.94
C GLU A 318 9.08 13.16 -10.01
N LYS A 319 8.65 14.42 -9.83
CA LYS A 319 9.51 15.61 -9.89
C LYS A 319 8.84 16.79 -9.16
N THR A 320 9.62 17.79 -8.78
CA THR A 320 9.09 19.13 -8.53
C THR A 320 8.90 19.85 -9.86
N LEU A 321 7.66 20.24 -10.17
CA LEU A 321 7.35 21.12 -11.30
C LEU A 321 7.68 22.55 -10.90
N ASP A 322 8.45 23.24 -11.73
CA ASP A 322 8.77 24.66 -11.54
C ASP A 322 7.56 25.55 -11.87
N ALA A 323 7.58 26.80 -11.42
CA ALA A 323 6.53 27.77 -11.78
C ALA A 323 6.50 27.97 -13.30
N GLY A 324 5.33 27.82 -13.91
CA GLY A 324 5.18 27.87 -15.37
C GLY A 324 5.27 26.51 -16.06
N GLU A 325 5.78 25.47 -15.40
CA GLU A 325 6.01 24.16 -16.02
C GLU A 325 4.68 23.45 -16.29
N ARG A 326 4.57 22.83 -17.47
CA ARG A 326 3.42 22.03 -17.90
C ARG A 326 3.88 20.63 -18.22
N PHE A 327 3.09 19.66 -17.79
CA PHE A 327 3.32 18.25 -18.08
C PHE A 327 2.08 17.65 -18.75
N ALA A 328 2.22 17.27 -20.02
CA ALA A 328 1.19 16.55 -20.74
C ALA A 328 1.18 15.08 -20.31
N LEU A 329 0.01 14.59 -19.88
CA LEU A 329 -0.13 13.20 -19.48
C LEU A 329 -0.19 12.29 -20.71
N PRO A 330 0.59 11.19 -20.73
CA PRO A 330 0.46 10.20 -21.78
C PRO A 330 -0.92 9.53 -21.71
N PRO A 331 -1.53 9.19 -22.85
CA PRO A 331 -2.82 8.48 -22.86
C PRO A 331 -2.64 7.09 -22.25
N THR A 332 -3.26 6.86 -21.11
CA THR A 332 -3.26 5.56 -20.40
C THR A 332 -4.65 4.92 -20.48
N GLU A 333 -4.68 3.59 -20.51
CA GLU A 333 -5.94 2.81 -20.56
C GLU A 333 -6.81 3.03 -19.31
N GLN A 334 -6.17 3.19 -18.15
CA GLN A 334 -6.82 3.53 -16.89
C GLN A 334 -6.36 4.91 -16.40
N PRO A 335 -7.23 5.69 -15.73
CA PRO A 335 -6.88 7.04 -15.30
C PRO A 335 -5.80 7.01 -14.21
N PRO A 336 -4.67 7.73 -14.39
CA PRO A 336 -3.61 7.76 -13.41
C PRO A 336 -4.03 8.57 -12.17
N LYS A 337 -3.32 8.34 -11.07
CA LYS A 337 -3.51 9.05 -9.81
C LYS A 337 -2.38 10.04 -9.57
N LEU A 338 -2.74 11.22 -9.09
CA LEU A 338 -1.83 12.27 -8.69
C LEU A 338 -1.72 12.35 -7.17
N ARG A 339 -0.48 12.50 -6.71
CA ARG A 339 -0.12 12.98 -5.39
C ARG A 339 0.70 14.25 -5.55
N THR A 340 0.31 15.33 -4.90
CA THR A 340 1.03 16.59 -4.99
C THR A 340 1.22 17.23 -3.63
N GLY A 341 2.39 17.84 -3.43
CA GLY A 341 2.68 18.76 -2.34
C GLY A 341 2.64 20.21 -2.83
N ASN A 342 2.23 21.13 -1.96
CA ASN A 342 1.85 22.49 -2.35
C ASN A 342 0.69 22.49 -3.35
N SER A 343 -0.37 21.73 -3.03
CA SER A 343 -1.55 21.53 -3.90
C SER A 343 -2.24 22.81 -4.37
N GLY A 344 -2.11 23.91 -3.63
CA GLY A 344 -2.61 25.23 -4.02
C GLY A 344 -1.88 25.90 -5.17
N ALA A 345 -0.82 25.28 -5.67
CA ALA A 345 -0.07 25.73 -6.83
C ALA A 345 -0.31 24.89 -8.09
N VAL A 346 -1.02 23.76 -7.98
CA VAL A 346 -1.23 22.83 -9.08
C VAL A 346 -2.63 23.02 -9.66
N TYR A 347 -2.70 23.14 -10.98
CA TYR A 347 -3.94 23.21 -11.75
C TYR A 347 -3.91 22.19 -12.89
N PHE A 348 -5.08 21.92 -13.47
CA PHE A 348 -5.28 20.92 -14.50
C PHE A 348 -5.89 21.56 -15.74
N THR A 349 -5.32 21.33 -16.91
CA THR A 349 -5.91 21.77 -18.18
C THR A 349 -6.51 20.57 -18.89
N VAL A 350 -7.81 20.63 -19.14
CA VAL A 350 -8.57 19.63 -19.89
C VAL A 350 -9.12 20.32 -21.14
N ASN A 351 -8.70 19.88 -22.33
CA ASN A 351 -9.17 20.43 -23.61
C ASN A 351 -9.06 21.97 -23.70
N GLY A 352 -7.99 22.55 -23.13
CA GLY A 352 -7.74 23.99 -23.11
C GLY A 352 -8.42 24.77 -22.00
N GLN A 353 -9.28 24.14 -21.19
CA GLN A 353 -9.90 24.76 -20.01
C GLN A 353 -9.17 24.36 -18.74
N THR A 354 -8.79 25.36 -17.93
CA THR A 354 -8.04 25.14 -16.68
C THR A 354 -8.97 25.03 -15.48
N TYR A 355 -8.73 24.01 -14.66
CA TYR A 355 -9.45 23.66 -13.45
C TYR A 355 -8.49 23.67 -12.25
N GLY A 356 -8.98 24.08 -11.08
CA GLY A 356 -8.21 24.06 -9.84
C GLY A 356 -8.43 25.31 -8.99
N PRO A 357 -7.59 25.55 -7.97
CA PRO A 357 -6.40 24.78 -7.60
C PRO A 357 -6.73 23.38 -7.07
N ALA A 358 -5.76 22.46 -7.11
CA ALA A 358 -5.94 21.07 -6.69
C ALA A 358 -6.33 20.94 -5.20
N ALA A 359 -5.93 21.89 -4.34
CA ALA A 359 -6.58 22.13 -3.06
C ALA A 359 -6.25 23.54 -2.56
N PRO A 360 -7.10 24.16 -1.72
CA PRO A 360 -6.79 25.47 -1.16
C PRO A 360 -5.58 25.43 -0.23
N GLY A 361 -4.59 26.28 -0.53
CA GLY A 361 -3.36 26.47 0.26
C GLY A 361 -2.27 25.43 0.05
N ALA A 362 -1.16 25.59 0.77
CA ALA A 362 0.00 24.70 0.70
C ALA A 362 -0.25 23.43 1.53
N LYS A 363 -0.91 22.43 0.94
CA LYS A 363 -1.16 21.12 1.55
C LYS A 363 -0.67 20.00 0.64
N VAL A 364 -0.57 18.79 1.20
CA VAL A 364 -0.29 17.58 0.43
C VAL A 364 -1.60 16.86 0.23
N ILE A 365 -1.95 16.60 -1.03
CA ILE A 365 -3.11 15.77 -1.40
C ILE A 365 -2.63 14.51 -2.13
N LYS A 366 -3.41 13.45 -2.01
CA LYS A 366 -3.12 12.13 -2.58
C LYS A 366 -4.36 11.60 -3.29
N ASP A 367 -4.15 10.66 -4.19
CA ASP A 367 -5.20 9.89 -4.86
C ASP A 367 -6.15 10.76 -5.71
N VAL A 368 -5.66 11.87 -6.27
CA VAL A 368 -6.43 12.68 -7.22
C VAL A 368 -6.50 11.96 -8.56
N VAL A 369 -7.69 11.56 -8.98
CA VAL A 369 -7.91 10.86 -10.26
C VAL A 369 -7.75 11.84 -11.41
N LEU A 370 -6.81 11.56 -12.30
CA LEU A 370 -6.51 12.37 -13.48
C LEU A 370 -7.30 11.87 -14.69
N SER A 371 -8.61 12.13 -14.69
CA SER A 371 -9.45 11.96 -15.87
C SER A 371 -10.21 13.25 -16.21
N PRO A 372 -10.49 13.53 -17.49
CA PRO A 372 -11.25 14.72 -17.90
C PRO A 372 -12.55 14.88 -17.12
N ASP A 373 -13.34 13.81 -17.00
CA ASP A 373 -14.63 13.82 -16.32
C ASP A 373 -14.49 14.04 -14.81
N ALA A 374 -13.54 13.37 -14.16
CA ALA A 374 -13.34 13.51 -12.72
C ALA A 374 -12.84 14.91 -12.35
N LEU A 375 -12.02 15.52 -13.22
CA LEU A 375 -11.50 16.86 -12.99
C LEU A 375 -12.59 17.92 -13.20
N ALA A 376 -13.39 17.79 -14.26
CA ALA A 376 -14.51 18.71 -14.52
C ALA A 376 -15.62 18.64 -13.46
N GLN A 377 -15.83 17.48 -12.81
CA GLN A 377 -16.82 17.34 -11.74
C GLN A 377 -16.32 17.82 -10.37
N ASN A 378 -15.05 17.60 -10.05
CA ASN A 378 -14.52 17.83 -8.70
C ASN A 378 -13.85 19.21 -8.52
N TYR A 379 -13.49 19.89 -9.61
CA TYR A 379 -12.80 21.17 -9.55
C TYR A 379 -13.57 22.24 -10.32
N ALA A 380 -13.55 23.46 -9.77
CA ALA A 380 -14.08 24.62 -10.47
C ALA A 380 -13.10 25.08 -11.56
N VAL A 381 -13.64 25.76 -12.56
CA VAL A 381 -12.85 26.48 -13.57
C VAL A 381 -11.98 27.51 -12.86
N ALA A 382 -10.68 27.50 -13.14
CA ALA A 382 -9.73 28.37 -12.47
C ALA A 382 -9.99 29.83 -12.83
N ASP A 383 -10.17 30.67 -11.81
CA ASP A 383 -10.21 32.12 -11.99
C ASP A 383 -8.79 32.65 -12.12
N VAL A 384 -8.43 33.02 -13.35
CA VAL A 384 -7.11 33.56 -13.69
C VAL A 384 -6.84 34.88 -12.96
N THR A 385 -7.87 35.62 -12.53
CA THR A 385 -7.70 36.88 -11.79
C THR A 385 -7.44 36.68 -10.30
N ALA A 386 -7.80 35.50 -9.77
CA ALA A 386 -7.62 35.19 -8.35
C ALA A 386 -6.17 34.82 -7.98
N ASP A 387 -5.38 34.33 -8.95
CA ASP A 387 -3.96 33.98 -8.74
C ASP A 387 -3.07 34.77 -9.72
N PRO A 388 -2.28 35.76 -9.24
CA PRO A 388 -1.47 36.62 -10.11
C PRO A 388 -0.36 35.85 -10.85
N GLU A 389 0.09 34.72 -10.29
CA GLU A 389 1.09 33.86 -10.93
C GLU A 389 0.48 33.01 -12.04
N LEU A 390 -0.79 32.59 -11.89
CA LEU A 390 -1.54 31.97 -12.97
C LEU A 390 -1.80 32.98 -14.10
N ALA A 391 -2.16 34.22 -13.76
CA ALA A 391 -2.35 35.30 -14.72
C ALA A 391 -1.10 35.60 -15.55
N SER A 392 0.07 35.69 -14.91
CA SER A 392 1.34 35.96 -15.60
C SER A 392 1.70 34.82 -16.56
N MET A 393 1.43 33.56 -16.21
CA MET A 393 1.65 32.42 -17.09
C MET A 393 0.82 32.47 -18.38
N PHE A 394 -0.48 32.82 -18.27
CA PHE A 394 -1.34 32.96 -19.45
C PHE A 394 -0.98 34.19 -20.30
N ALA A 395 -0.53 35.28 -19.66
CA ALA A 395 -0.03 36.47 -20.36
C ALA A 395 1.24 36.17 -21.18
N VAL A 396 2.17 35.39 -20.62
CA VAL A 396 3.40 34.97 -21.34
C VAL A 396 3.07 34.02 -22.49
N ALA A 397 2.15 33.07 -22.29
CA ALA A 397 1.76 32.11 -23.34
C ALA A 397 1.04 32.76 -24.53
N SER A 398 0.28 33.84 -24.32
CA SER A 398 -0.39 34.60 -25.38
C SER A 398 0.53 35.54 -26.15
N ALA A 399 1.78 35.75 -25.68
CA ALA A 399 2.78 36.62 -26.30
C ALA A 399 3.78 35.88 -27.21
N ALA A 400 3.57 34.59 -27.52
CA ALA A 400 4.44 33.83 -28.43
C ALA A 400 4.31 34.34 -29.90
N PRO A 401 5.41 34.42 -30.67
CA PRO A 401 5.44 35.19 -31.91
C PRO A 401 4.80 34.46 -33.08
N LEU A 402 4.03 35.22 -33.87
CA LEU A 402 3.52 34.84 -35.19
C LEU A 402 4.67 34.30 -36.06
N PRO A 403 4.48 33.21 -36.83
CA PRO A 403 5.48 32.74 -37.77
C PRO A 403 5.73 33.85 -38.80
N SER A 404 7.00 34.23 -38.94
CA SER A 404 7.46 35.14 -39.99
C SER A 404 7.05 34.60 -41.35
N GLU A 405 6.12 35.30 -42.01
CA GLU A 405 5.72 35.03 -43.39
C GLU A 405 6.95 35.01 -44.30
N GLY A 406 6.96 34.01 -45.19
CA GLY A 406 8.03 33.74 -46.12
C GLY A 406 8.31 34.94 -47.04
N GLY A 407 9.60 35.25 -47.17
CA GLY A 407 10.10 36.09 -48.26
C GLY A 407 9.83 35.40 -49.59
N ALA A 408 8.75 35.82 -50.24
CA ALA A 408 8.49 35.52 -51.64
C ALA A 408 9.62 36.11 -52.49
N ALA A 409 10.43 35.23 -53.06
CA ALA A 409 11.21 35.53 -54.25
C ALA A 409 10.25 35.80 -55.40
N THR A 410 10.48 36.87 -56.15
CA THR A 410 9.90 37.09 -57.49
C THR A 410 10.85 38.02 -58.27
N PRO A 411 10.81 37.96 -59.61
CA PRO A 411 11.72 37.20 -60.45
C PRO A 411 12.88 38.01 -61.06
#